data_AF-A0AAP0NG29-F1
#
_entry.id   AF-A0AAP0NG29-F1
#
_cell.length_a   1.000
_cell.length_b   1.000
_cell.length_c   1.000
_cell.angle_alpha   90.00
_cell.angle_beta   90.00
_cell.angle_gamma   90.00
#
_symmetry.space_group_name_H-M   'P 1'
#
loop_
_entity.id
_entity.type
_entity.pdbx_description
1 polymer ?
#
loop_
_entity_poly.entity_id
_entity_poly.type
_entity_poly.pdbx_seq_one_letter_code
_entity_poly.pdbx_strand_id
1 'polypeptide(L)'
;MLDTYDFKGDVWLCHSFGGQCYDYTAFGPAIDTLKEIEAFLSANPSEIVTVILEDYVQAPNGLTKVFTDAGLMKYWFPVSKMPQNGQDWPLVSDMVANNERLLVFTSIRSKQESEGIAYQWTYMVENQYGDDGMHAGSCSNRGESSPLDDKSKSLVLVNYFQSIPIKETVCEHNSGDLINMLGTCYGSAGNRWANFVAVDFYKRSEGGGSFQATDTLNGKLLCGCDDVHACVPGSTSGACTP
;
A
#
# COMPACT_ATOMS: atom_id res chain seq x y z
N MET A 1 1.92 2.77 4.12
CA MET A 1 0.83 3.74 4.35
C MET A 1 1.35 4.80 5.30
N LEU A 2 1.04 6.07 5.06
CA LEU A 2 1.47 7.20 5.88
C LEU A 2 0.27 8.11 6.15
N ASP A 3 0.03 8.41 7.41
CA ASP A 3 -1.01 9.33 7.80
C ASP A 3 -0.42 10.74 7.85
N THR A 4 -0.96 11.66 7.06
CA THR A 4 -0.38 12.99 6.86
C THR A 4 -1.32 14.08 7.35
N TYR A 5 -0.81 15.00 8.15
CA TYR A 5 -1.59 16.07 8.78
C TYR A 5 -0.89 17.43 8.64
N ASP A 6 -1.68 18.50 8.62
CA ASP A 6 -1.15 19.83 8.94
C ASP A 6 -0.85 19.92 10.44
N PHE A 7 0.40 20.19 10.79
CA PHE A 7 0.80 20.38 12.18
C PHE A 7 2.01 21.31 12.29
N LYS A 8 1.97 22.25 13.24
CA LYS A 8 3.06 23.22 13.51
C LYS A 8 3.55 23.98 12.25
N GLY A 9 2.67 24.19 11.27
CA GLY A 9 2.96 24.95 10.05
C GLY A 9 3.56 24.13 8.89
N ASP A 10 3.71 22.82 9.07
CA ASP A 10 4.26 21.89 8.06
C ASP A 10 3.37 20.62 7.93
N VAL A 11 3.73 19.73 7.00
CA VAL A 11 3.13 18.39 6.89
C VAL A 11 3.85 17.42 7.81
N TRP A 12 3.09 16.74 8.67
CA TRP A 12 3.60 15.80 9.67
C TRP A 12 2.99 14.41 9.50
N LEU A 13 3.76 13.41 9.92
CA LEU A 13 3.26 12.05 10.16
C LEU A 13 2.69 11.98 11.57
N CYS A 14 1.43 11.58 11.69
CA CYS A 14 0.74 11.45 12.97
C CYS A 14 -0.26 10.29 12.92
N HIS A 15 -0.53 9.61 14.03
CA HIS A 15 -1.64 8.65 14.12
C HIS A 15 -2.67 9.20 15.10
N SER A 16 -3.70 9.86 14.58
CA SER A 16 -4.54 10.78 15.36
C SER A 16 -6.02 10.65 15.00
N PHE A 17 -6.87 11.49 15.61
CA PHE A 17 -8.31 11.44 15.44
C PHE A 17 -8.90 12.82 15.13
N GLY A 18 -10.09 12.85 14.53
CA GLY A 18 -10.81 14.09 14.21
C GLY A 18 -10.14 14.95 13.14
N GLY A 19 -9.25 14.37 12.32
CA GLY A 19 -8.52 15.09 11.28
C GLY A 19 -7.52 16.12 11.81
N GLN A 20 -7.09 15.99 13.06
CA GLN A 20 -6.14 16.89 13.71
C GLN A 20 -4.97 16.11 14.30
N CYS A 21 -3.75 16.64 14.15
CA CYS A 21 -2.58 16.12 14.84
C CYS A 21 -2.35 16.85 16.16
N TYR A 22 -1.93 16.12 17.20
CA TYR A 22 -1.62 16.64 18.52
C TYR A 22 -0.19 16.29 18.91
N ASP A 23 0.39 17.02 19.86
CA ASP A 23 1.78 16.78 20.30
C ASP A 23 2.05 15.33 20.75
N TYR A 24 1.04 14.64 21.31
CA TYR A 24 1.18 13.26 21.79
C TYR A 24 0.84 12.20 20.71
N THR A 25 0.28 12.59 19.57
CA THR A 25 0.02 11.71 18.42
C THR A 25 0.99 11.93 17.25
N ALA A 26 1.77 13.01 17.31
CA ALA A 26 2.78 13.35 16.32
C ALA A 26 3.97 12.40 16.37
N PHE A 27 4.37 11.87 15.22
CA PHE A 27 5.60 11.10 15.06
C PHE A 27 6.76 12.00 14.65
N GLY A 28 6.59 12.78 13.58
CA GLY A 28 7.62 13.69 13.08
C GLY A 28 7.22 14.39 11.78
N PRO A 29 8.02 15.37 11.32
CA PRO A 29 7.82 16.00 10.02
C PRO A 29 7.86 14.98 8.87
N ALA A 30 6.93 15.05 7.93
CA ALA A 30 6.88 14.10 6.81
C ALA A 30 8.11 14.20 5.90
N ILE A 31 8.75 15.36 5.83
CA ILE A 31 9.95 15.61 5.02
C ILE A 31 11.10 14.65 5.35
N ASP A 32 11.24 14.22 6.61
CA ASP A 32 12.34 13.36 7.04
C ASP A 32 12.17 11.95 6.45
N THR A 33 10.98 11.35 6.60
CA THR A 33 10.64 10.07 5.97
C THR A 33 10.67 10.13 4.45
N LEU A 34 10.20 11.22 3.84
CA LEU A 34 10.25 11.37 2.39
C LEU A 34 11.68 11.49 1.85
N LYS A 35 12.61 12.08 2.61
CA LYS A 35 14.04 12.08 2.26
C LYS A 35 14.68 10.69 2.37
N GLU A 36 14.23 9.85 3.31
CA GLU A 36 14.66 8.45 3.35
C GLU A 36 14.21 7.68 2.10
N ILE A 37 12.97 7.91 1.64
CA ILE A 37 12.47 7.34 0.38
C ILE A 37 13.28 7.84 -0.82
N GLU A 38 13.62 9.14 -0.85
CA GLU A 38 14.45 9.71 -1.92
C GLU A 38 15.83 9.07 -1.96
N ALA A 39 16.48 8.96 -0.80
CA ALA A 39 17.78 8.33 -0.67
C ALA A 39 17.74 6.86 -1.13
N PHE A 40 16.69 6.12 -0.76
CA PHE A 40 16.48 4.74 -1.21
C PHE A 40 16.32 4.65 -2.74
N LEU A 41 15.43 5.46 -3.34
CA LEU A 41 15.21 5.45 -4.79
C LEU A 41 16.45 5.92 -5.56
N SER A 42 17.26 6.81 -4.99
CA SER A 42 18.53 7.25 -5.58
C SER A 42 19.59 6.14 -5.53
N ALA A 43 19.66 5.39 -4.43
CA ALA A 43 20.62 4.30 -4.28
C ALA A 43 20.22 3.04 -5.07
N ASN A 44 18.92 2.86 -5.35
CA ASN A 44 18.37 1.67 -5.98
C ASN A 44 17.62 2.04 -7.27
N PRO A 45 18.32 2.20 -8.42
CA PRO A 45 17.74 2.75 -9.65
C PRO A 45 16.70 1.84 -10.32
N SER A 46 16.64 0.55 -9.95
CA SER A 46 15.68 -0.42 -10.48
C SER A 46 14.45 -0.63 -9.60
N GLU A 47 14.42 -0.01 -8.41
CA GLU A 47 13.35 -0.21 -7.45
C GLU A 47 12.23 0.81 -7.64
N ILE A 48 11.01 0.37 -7.31
CA ILE A 48 9.79 1.18 -7.31
C ILE A 48 9.26 1.24 -5.88
N VAL A 49 8.79 2.42 -5.46
CA VAL A 49 8.13 2.63 -4.17
C VAL A 49 6.70 3.09 -4.40
N THR A 50 5.76 2.50 -3.66
CA THR A 50 4.38 2.97 -3.58
C THR A 50 4.11 3.54 -2.20
N VAL A 51 3.58 4.76 -2.14
CA VAL A 51 3.15 5.44 -0.92
C VAL A 51 1.63 5.62 -0.98
N ILE A 52 0.93 5.16 0.06
CA ILE A 52 -0.51 5.37 0.23
C ILE A 52 -0.69 6.32 1.41
N LEU A 53 -1.33 7.46 1.17
CA LEU A 53 -1.51 8.53 2.14
C LEU A 53 -2.93 8.50 2.70
N GLU A 54 -3.05 8.32 4.01
CA GLU A 54 -4.24 8.76 4.71
C GLU A 54 -4.11 10.27 4.94
N ASP A 55 -4.78 11.05 4.09
CA ASP A 55 -4.52 12.47 3.91
C ASP A 55 -5.51 13.34 4.68
N TYR A 56 -4.97 14.08 5.65
CA TYR A 56 -5.65 15.10 6.42
C TYR A 56 -5.08 16.51 6.18
N VAL A 57 -4.21 16.68 5.18
CA VAL A 57 -3.54 17.96 4.85
C VAL A 57 -4.50 18.88 4.10
N GLN A 58 -4.90 19.96 4.77
CA GLN A 58 -5.77 21.02 4.25
C GLN A 58 -4.99 22.17 3.59
N ALA A 59 -3.73 22.39 4.00
CA ALA A 59 -2.89 23.42 3.41
C ALA A 59 -2.83 23.28 1.87
N PRO A 60 -3.14 24.35 1.10
CA PRO A 60 -3.08 24.29 -0.36
C PRO A 60 -1.68 23.89 -0.83
N ASN A 61 -1.60 22.84 -1.65
CA ASN A 61 -0.35 22.27 -2.16
C ASN A 61 0.62 21.77 -1.08
N GLY A 62 0.16 21.50 0.15
CA GLY A 62 1.01 21.05 1.25
C GLY A 62 1.76 19.75 0.92
N LEU A 63 1.07 18.78 0.33
CA LEU A 63 1.67 17.51 -0.09
C LEU A 63 2.64 17.71 -1.25
N THR A 64 2.21 18.39 -2.32
CA THR A 64 3.07 18.67 -3.48
C THR A 64 4.36 19.39 -3.08
N LYS A 65 4.25 20.37 -2.18
CA LYS A 65 5.40 21.11 -1.64
C LYS A 65 6.35 20.17 -0.91
N VAL A 66 5.87 19.35 0.03
CA VAL A 66 6.76 18.48 0.82
C VAL A 66 7.43 17.38 -0.05
N PHE A 67 6.74 16.83 -1.04
CA PHE A 67 7.35 15.90 -2.01
C PHE A 67 8.39 16.59 -2.93
N THR A 68 8.13 17.84 -3.32
CA THR A 68 9.09 18.65 -4.09
C THR A 68 10.33 18.95 -3.27
N ASP A 69 10.16 19.39 -2.02
CA ASP A 69 11.26 19.71 -1.10
C ASP A 69 12.07 18.46 -0.73
N ALA A 70 11.43 17.28 -0.71
CA ALA A 70 12.10 16.00 -0.53
C ALA A 70 12.91 15.56 -1.76
N GLY A 71 12.71 16.20 -2.92
CA GLY A 71 13.36 15.83 -4.18
C GLY A 71 12.72 14.63 -4.90
N LEU A 72 11.50 14.23 -4.51
CA LEU A 72 10.85 13.02 -5.01
C LEU A 72 10.14 13.19 -6.35
N MET A 73 9.86 14.42 -6.78
CA MET A 73 9.12 14.68 -8.02
C MET A 73 9.82 14.14 -9.28
N LYS A 74 11.14 13.97 -9.25
CA LYS A 74 11.91 13.33 -10.34
C LYS A 74 11.59 11.85 -10.53
N TYR A 75 10.98 11.19 -9.55
CA TYR A 75 10.56 9.80 -9.59
C TYR A 75 9.06 9.61 -9.82
N TRP A 76 8.28 10.70 -9.87
CA TRP A 76 6.82 10.67 -9.79
C TRP A 76 6.19 9.93 -10.97
N PHE A 77 5.35 8.92 -10.68
CA PHE A 77 4.53 8.27 -11.69
C PHE A 77 3.23 9.07 -11.91
N PRO A 78 3.00 9.64 -13.11
CA PRO A 78 1.92 10.59 -13.32
C PRO A 78 0.55 9.90 -13.46
N VAL A 79 -0.49 10.54 -12.92
CA VAL A 79 -1.90 10.10 -13.02
C VAL A 79 -2.33 9.85 -14.47
N SER A 80 -1.82 10.63 -15.44
CA SER A 80 -2.13 10.48 -16.87
C SER A 80 -1.66 9.16 -17.48
N LYS A 81 -0.73 8.46 -16.83
CA LYS A 81 -0.24 7.13 -17.24
C LYS A 81 -0.82 5.99 -16.40
N MET A 82 -1.61 6.29 -15.37
CA MET A 82 -2.24 5.25 -14.56
C MET A 82 -3.42 4.62 -15.31
N PRO A 83 -3.57 3.29 -15.26
CA PRO A 83 -4.67 2.62 -15.94
C PRO A 83 -6.02 3.00 -15.35
N GLN A 84 -7.06 2.94 -16.18
CA GLN A 84 -8.44 3.15 -15.77
C GLN A 84 -9.25 1.89 -16.08
N ASN A 85 -10.34 1.66 -15.34
CA ASN A 85 -11.30 0.59 -15.63
C ASN A 85 -10.64 -0.81 -15.75
N GLY A 86 -9.77 -1.13 -14.79
CA GLY A 86 -9.15 -2.45 -14.69
C GLY A 86 -8.10 -2.77 -15.75
N GLN A 87 -7.67 -1.78 -16.55
CA GLN A 87 -6.58 -1.99 -17.51
C GLN A 87 -5.24 -2.28 -16.79
N ASP A 88 -4.32 -2.87 -17.54
CA ASP A 88 -3.00 -3.23 -17.04
C ASP A 88 -2.16 -1.98 -16.76
N TRP A 89 -1.36 -2.06 -15.68
CA TRP A 89 -0.33 -1.07 -15.40
C TRP A 89 0.83 -1.22 -16.39
N PRO A 90 1.61 -0.16 -16.65
CA PRO A 90 2.84 -0.29 -17.42
C PRO A 90 3.77 -1.33 -16.82
N LEU A 91 4.63 -1.91 -17.66
CA LEU A 91 5.64 -2.84 -17.17
C LEU A 91 6.56 -2.13 -16.18
N VAL A 92 6.97 -2.85 -15.13
CA VAL A 92 7.98 -2.37 -14.18
C VAL A 92 9.25 -1.92 -14.92
N SER A 93 9.65 -2.63 -15.99
CA SER A 93 10.78 -2.24 -16.84
C SER A 93 10.61 -0.87 -17.47
N ASP A 94 9.39 -0.51 -17.90
CA ASP A 94 9.09 0.77 -18.52
C ASP A 94 9.05 1.89 -17.48
N MET A 95 8.46 1.62 -16.31
CA MET A 95 8.46 2.55 -15.19
C MET A 95 9.89 2.89 -14.75
N VAL A 96 10.75 1.88 -14.64
CA VAL A 96 12.18 2.03 -14.32
C VAL A 96 12.92 2.79 -15.41
N ALA A 97 12.74 2.41 -16.69
CA ALA A 97 13.41 3.06 -17.81
C ALA A 97 13.06 4.55 -17.94
N ASN A 98 11.84 4.94 -17.58
CA ASN A 98 11.39 6.34 -17.58
C ASN A 98 11.68 7.08 -16.27
N ASN A 99 12.29 6.42 -15.28
CA ASN A 99 12.48 6.92 -13.92
C ASN A 99 11.17 7.33 -13.22
N GLU A 100 10.04 6.70 -13.58
CA GLU A 100 8.71 6.92 -12.99
C GLU A 100 8.46 5.85 -11.91
N ARG A 101 9.26 5.92 -10.84
CA ARG A 101 9.44 4.85 -9.83
C ARG A 101 8.79 5.14 -8.47
N LEU A 102 7.99 6.20 -8.37
CA LEU A 102 7.24 6.55 -7.17
C LEU A 102 5.75 6.68 -7.50
N LEU A 103 4.94 5.74 -7.03
CA LEU A 103 3.48 5.86 -7.06
C LEU A 103 3.02 6.47 -5.74
N VAL A 104 2.15 7.48 -5.80
CA VAL A 104 1.56 8.08 -4.60
C VAL A 104 0.05 8.13 -4.74
N PHE A 105 -0.63 7.54 -3.77
CA PHE A 105 -2.09 7.57 -3.65
C PHE A 105 -2.50 8.39 -2.43
N THR A 106 -3.63 9.09 -2.52
CA THR A 106 -4.25 9.86 -1.43
C THR A 106 -5.69 9.43 -1.22
N SER A 107 -6.15 9.48 0.04
CA SER A 107 -7.53 9.27 0.43
C SER A 107 -8.47 10.44 0.06
N ILE A 108 -7.94 11.58 -0.41
CA ILE A 108 -8.72 12.78 -0.72
C ILE A 108 -8.91 12.99 -2.22
N ARG A 109 -10.17 12.94 -2.69
CA ARG A 109 -10.51 12.99 -4.12
C ARG A 109 -10.03 14.25 -4.84
N SER A 110 -10.16 15.42 -4.21
CA SER A 110 -9.82 16.71 -4.85
C SER A 110 -8.33 16.84 -5.18
N LYS A 111 -7.45 16.15 -4.44
CA LYS A 111 -6.00 16.20 -4.63
C LYS A 111 -5.54 15.65 -5.97
N GLN A 112 -6.33 14.78 -6.60
CA GLN A 112 -6.02 14.31 -7.95
C GLN A 112 -6.08 15.44 -8.98
N GLU A 113 -7.08 16.31 -8.88
CA GLU A 113 -7.21 17.44 -9.80
C GLU A 113 -6.30 18.61 -9.38
N SER A 114 -6.25 18.92 -8.08
CA SER A 114 -5.53 20.11 -7.61
C SER A 114 -4.01 19.92 -7.52
N GLU A 115 -3.55 18.71 -7.22
CA GLU A 115 -2.14 18.40 -6.91
C GLU A 115 -1.57 17.27 -7.79
N GLY A 116 -2.39 16.57 -8.58
CA GLY A 116 -1.94 15.46 -9.41
C GLY A 116 -1.61 14.18 -8.61
N ILE A 117 -2.11 14.05 -7.38
CA ILE A 117 -1.92 12.87 -6.52
C ILE A 117 -3.09 11.90 -6.72
N ALA A 118 -2.81 10.65 -7.05
CA ALA A 118 -3.83 9.69 -7.46
C ALA A 118 -4.85 9.41 -6.34
N TYR A 119 -6.14 9.58 -6.62
CA TYR A 119 -7.19 9.26 -5.65
C TYR A 119 -7.32 7.75 -5.51
N GLN A 120 -6.97 7.20 -4.34
CA GLN A 120 -6.78 5.75 -4.14
C GLN A 120 -7.99 4.93 -4.58
N TRP A 121 -9.20 5.38 -4.24
CA TRP A 121 -10.46 4.68 -4.50
C TRP A 121 -10.82 4.61 -6.00
N THR A 122 -10.09 5.32 -6.86
CA THR A 122 -10.17 5.14 -8.32
C THR A 122 -9.46 3.88 -8.79
N TYR A 123 -8.42 3.43 -8.09
CA TYR A 123 -7.44 2.45 -8.58
C TYR A 123 -7.40 1.15 -7.79
N MET A 124 -7.75 1.17 -6.50
CA MET A 124 -7.70 -0.01 -5.63
C MET A 124 -9.02 -0.29 -4.92
N VAL A 125 -9.27 -1.57 -4.67
CA VAL A 125 -10.22 -2.04 -3.64
C VAL A 125 -9.47 -2.40 -2.38
N GLU A 126 -10.11 -2.24 -1.24
CA GLU A 126 -9.51 -2.43 0.08
C GLU A 126 -10.51 -3.05 1.06
N ASN A 127 -10.08 -4.04 1.83
CA ASN A 127 -10.92 -4.64 2.86
C ASN A 127 -10.99 -3.79 4.13
N GLN A 128 -12.01 -4.07 4.93
CA GLN A 128 -12.18 -3.49 6.26
C GLN A 128 -10.92 -3.73 7.11
N TYR A 129 -10.45 -2.68 7.77
CA TYR A 129 -9.33 -2.72 8.71
C TYR A 129 -9.83 -2.86 10.15
N GLY A 130 -8.90 -3.02 11.09
CA GLY A 130 -9.19 -3.10 12.51
C GLY A 130 -9.87 -4.41 12.88
N ASP A 131 -10.45 -4.44 14.08
CA ASP A 131 -11.08 -5.67 14.61
C ASP A 131 -12.23 -6.18 13.74
N ASP A 132 -12.98 -5.25 13.11
CA ASP A 132 -14.06 -5.54 12.16
C ASP A 132 -13.55 -6.17 10.84
N GLY A 133 -12.25 -6.02 10.56
CA GLY A 133 -11.57 -6.61 9.41
C GLY A 133 -10.96 -7.99 9.68
N MET A 134 -10.87 -8.39 10.94
CA MET A 134 -10.13 -9.58 11.37
C MET A 134 -11.05 -10.77 11.69
N HIS A 135 -12.00 -11.05 10.80
CA HIS A 135 -12.94 -12.17 10.94
C HIS A 135 -12.52 -13.36 10.07
N ALA A 136 -12.13 -14.47 10.70
CA ALA A 136 -11.73 -15.68 9.99
C ALA A 136 -12.79 -16.13 8.96
N GLY A 137 -12.36 -16.28 7.70
CA GLY A 137 -13.22 -16.70 6.59
C GLY A 137 -14.16 -15.61 6.05
N SER A 138 -14.06 -14.36 6.51
CA SER A 138 -14.81 -13.23 5.97
C SER A 138 -13.87 -12.08 5.59
N CYS A 139 -14.11 -11.47 4.43
CA CYS A 139 -13.39 -10.29 3.97
C CYS A 139 -14.36 -9.36 3.26
N SER A 140 -14.75 -8.28 3.95
CA SER A 140 -15.64 -7.20 3.48
C SER A 140 -14.84 -5.99 3.04
N ASN A 141 -15.37 -5.16 2.14
CA ASN A 141 -14.76 -3.88 1.79
C ASN A 141 -14.93 -2.87 2.92
N ARG A 142 -13.97 -1.93 3.05
CA ARG A 142 -14.17 -0.73 3.88
C ARG A 142 -15.10 0.27 3.20
N GLY A 143 -15.64 1.21 3.98
CA GLY A 143 -16.74 2.09 3.57
C GLY A 143 -16.44 2.98 2.35
N GLU A 144 -15.20 3.42 2.16
CA GLU A 144 -14.79 4.26 1.04
C GLU A 144 -14.44 3.45 -0.22
N SER A 145 -14.17 2.16 -0.06
CA SER A 145 -13.83 1.25 -1.15
C SER A 145 -15.07 0.78 -1.91
N SER A 146 -14.92 0.59 -3.22
CA SER A 146 -15.82 -0.26 -4.01
C SER A 146 -15.91 -1.68 -3.42
N PRO A 147 -16.95 -2.48 -3.77
CA PRO A 147 -16.94 -3.92 -3.52
C PRO A 147 -15.64 -4.58 -3.98
N LEU A 148 -15.12 -5.56 -3.23
CA LEU A 148 -13.80 -6.15 -3.49
C LEU A 148 -13.71 -6.84 -4.86
N ASP A 149 -14.82 -7.32 -5.41
CA ASP A 149 -14.91 -7.93 -6.72
C ASP A 149 -15.06 -6.92 -7.88
N ASP A 150 -15.03 -5.60 -7.60
CA ASP A 150 -15.01 -4.55 -8.61
C ASP A 150 -13.70 -4.55 -9.40
N LYS A 151 -13.73 -5.23 -10.55
CA LYS A 151 -12.59 -5.34 -11.47
C LYS A 151 -12.30 -4.06 -12.25
N SER A 152 -13.10 -3.00 -12.11
CA SER A 152 -12.73 -1.68 -12.63
C SER A 152 -11.55 -1.05 -11.87
N LYS A 153 -11.27 -1.56 -10.67
CA LYS A 153 -10.09 -1.22 -9.86
C LYS A 153 -9.06 -2.33 -10.05
N SER A 154 -7.92 -2.03 -10.68
CA SER A 154 -6.93 -3.05 -11.00
C SER A 154 -6.13 -3.54 -9.78
N LEU A 155 -6.03 -2.73 -8.72
CA LEU A 155 -5.26 -3.04 -7.53
C LEU A 155 -6.14 -3.58 -6.38
N VAL A 156 -5.57 -4.44 -5.56
CA VAL A 156 -6.18 -4.98 -4.34
C VAL A 156 -5.23 -4.75 -3.16
N LEU A 157 -5.72 -4.12 -2.09
CA LEU A 157 -5.02 -3.96 -0.81
C LEU A 157 -5.73 -4.76 0.27
N VAL A 158 -4.96 -5.51 1.07
CA VAL A 158 -5.46 -6.21 2.25
C VAL A 158 -4.91 -5.61 3.54
N ASN A 159 -5.77 -5.08 4.39
CA ASN A 159 -5.51 -4.74 5.78
C ASN A 159 -5.69 -5.97 6.66
N TYR A 160 -4.74 -6.20 7.57
CA TYR A 160 -4.87 -7.20 8.62
C TYR A 160 -4.12 -6.77 9.89
N PHE A 161 -4.80 -6.00 10.73
CA PHE A 161 -4.29 -5.50 12.00
C PHE A 161 -5.47 -5.07 12.89
N GLN A 162 -5.25 -5.06 14.21
CA GLN A 162 -6.27 -4.69 15.20
C GLN A 162 -6.50 -3.18 15.22
N SER A 163 -7.67 -2.76 15.72
CA SER A 163 -7.97 -1.32 15.85
C SER A 163 -7.00 -0.61 16.80
N ILE A 164 -6.51 -1.34 17.81
CA ILE A 164 -5.50 -0.87 18.75
C ILE A 164 -4.20 -1.62 18.47
N PRO A 165 -3.09 -0.94 18.13
CA PRO A 165 -1.84 -1.59 17.76
C PRO A 165 -1.13 -2.17 19.00
N ILE A 166 -1.51 -3.37 19.42
CA ILE A 166 -0.91 -4.08 20.57
C ILE A 166 0.26 -4.92 20.07
N LYS A 167 1.47 -4.55 20.49
CA LYS A 167 2.73 -5.12 19.98
C LYS A 167 2.91 -6.61 20.28
N GLU A 168 2.26 -7.10 21.33
CA GLU A 168 2.33 -8.47 21.83
C GLU A 168 1.47 -9.43 21.00
N THR A 169 0.29 -8.99 20.53
CA THR A 169 -0.66 -9.84 19.79
C THR A 169 -0.24 -10.03 18.33
N VAL A 170 0.60 -9.12 17.81
CA VAL A 170 1.04 -9.13 16.42
C VAL A 170 1.86 -10.38 16.04
N CYS A 171 2.50 -11.04 17.00
CA CYS A 171 3.16 -12.31 16.73
C CYS A 171 2.18 -13.38 16.21
N GLU A 172 0.93 -13.36 16.67
CA GLU A 172 -0.11 -14.28 16.20
C GLU A 172 -0.70 -13.79 14.87
N HIS A 173 -1.08 -12.49 14.81
CA HIS A 173 -1.75 -11.93 13.63
C HIS A 173 -0.87 -11.98 12.37
N ASN A 174 0.39 -11.55 12.46
CA ASN A 174 1.32 -11.54 11.33
C ASN A 174 1.92 -12.94 11.08
N SER A 175 1.14 -14.01 11.21
CA SER A 175 1.60 -15.39 11.02
C SER A 175 0.61 -16.17 10.16
N GLY A 176 0.18 -17.37 10.58
CA GLY A 176 -0.77 -18.19 9.83
C GLY A 176 -2.10 -17.49 9.54
N ASP A 177 -2.56 -16.65 10.48
CA ASP A 177 -3.83 -15.94 10.32
C ASP A 177 -3.82 -14.93 9.18
N LEU A 178 -2.71 -14.20 9.01
CA LEU A 178 -2.48 -13.32 7.86
C LEU A 178 -2.54 -14.10 6.54
N ILE A 179 -1.86 -15.25 6.44
CA ILE A 179 -1.87 -16.08 5.23
C ILE A 179 -3.29 -16.58 4.91
N ASN A 180 -4.02 -17.02 5.93
CA ASN A 180 -5.42 -17.44 5.79
C ASN A 180 -6.31 -16.28 5.32
N MET A 181 -6.10 -15.07 5.84
CA MET A 181 -6.84 -13.88 5.43
C MET A 181 -6.56 -13.50 3.97
N LEU A 182 -5.31 -13.59 3.51
CA LEU A 182 -4.98 -13.37 2.10
C LEU A 182 -5.75 -14.31 1.17
N GLY A 183 -5.85 -15.60 1.52
CA GLY A 183 -6.66 -16.57 0.78
C GLY A 183 -8.17 -16.27 0.84
N THR A 184 -8.67 -15.79 1.98
CA THR A 184 -10.06 -15.38 2.15
C THR A 184 -10.38 -14.17 1.27
N CYS A 185 -9.56 -13.11 1.34
CA CYS A 185 -9.74 -11.91 0.54
C CYS A 185 -9.52 -12.15 -0.95
N TYR A 186 -8.68 -13.10 -1.36
CA TYR A 186 -8.58 -13.52 -2.76
C TYR A 186 -9.94 -13.96 -3.34
N GLY A 187 -10.69 -14.75 -2.57
CA GLY A 187 -12.04 -15.18 -2.93
C GLY A 187 -13.01 -14.00 -3.04
N SER A 188 -13.05 -13.14 -2.01
CA SER A 188 -13.88 -11.94 -1.99
C SER A 188 -13.52 -10.93 -3.10
N ALA A 189 -12.25 -10.87 -3.50
CA ALA A 189 -11.75 -9.95 -4.53
C ALA A 189 -11.99 -10.46 -5.97
N GLY A 190 -12.85 -11.46 -6.16
CA GLY A 190 -13.20 -12.01 -7.46
C GLY A 190 -12.07 -12.81 -8.09
N ASN A 191 -11.35 -13.58 -7.26
CA ASN A 191 -10.18 -14.39 -7.61
C ASN A 191 -8.97 -13.56 -8.04
N ARG A 192 -8.68 -12.48 -7.29
CA ARG A 192 -7.52 -11.61 -7.52
C ARG A 192 -6.68 -11.57 -6.26
N TRP A 193 -5.40 -11.90 -6.38
CA TRP A 193 -4.46 -11.81 -5.27
C TRP A 193 -4.13 -10.36 -4.97
N ALA A 194 -3.89 -10.06 -3.70
CA ALA A 194 -3.56 -8.72 -3.25
C ALA A 194 -2.23 -8.23 -3.85
N ASN A 195 -2.18 -6.96 -4.24
CA ASN A 195 -0.95 -6.27 -4.63
C ASN A 195 -0.23 -5.66 -3.41
N PHE A 196 -1.00 -5.34 -2.37
CA PHE A 196 -0.49 -4.75 -1.14
C PHE A 196 -1.10 -5.45 0.07
N VAL A 197 -0.29 -5.57 1.13
CA VAL A 197 -0.74 -6.02 2.45
C VAL A 197 -0.27 -5.01 3.50
N ALA A 198 -1.19 -4.58 4.36
CA ALA A 198 -0.93 -3.65 5.46
C ALA A 198 -1.10 -4.38 6.79
N VAL A 199 -0.09 -4.27 7.64
CA VAL A 199 -0.01 -4.92 8.95
C VAL A 199 0.65 -4.00 9.96
N ASP A 200 0.34 -4.20 11.24
CA ASP A 200 1.05 -3.55 12.33
C ASP A 200 2.38 -4.26 12.63
N PHE A 201 3.38 -3.48 13.07
CA PHE A 201 4.72 -3.95 13.47
C PHE A 201 5.31 -5.04 12.56
N TYR A 202 5.36 -4.81 11.24
CA TYR A 202 5.69 -5.80 10.21
C TYR A 202 6.89 -6.74 10.48
N LYS A 203 7.87 -6.32 11.30
CA LYS A 203 9.03 -7.14 11.70
C LYS A 203 8.72 -8.19 12.79
N ARG A 204 7.48 -8.29 13.27
CA ARG A 204 7.06 -9.20 14.34
C ARG A 204 6.11 -10.25 13.79
N SER A 205 6.41 -11.51 14.09
CA SER A 205 5.66 -12.68 13.69
C SER A 205 6.20 -13.91 14.41
N GLU A 206 5.44 -15.00 14.36
CA GLU A 206 5.97 -16.35 14.47
C GLU A 206 6.29 -16.87 13.05
N GLY A 207 7.51 -17.37 12.84
CA GLY A 207 7.93 -17.82 11.50
C GLY A 207 8.12 -16.65 10.51
N GLY A 208 7.73 -16.86 9.24
CA GLY A 208 8.07 -15.95 8.13
C GLY A 208 7.23 -14.67 8.03
N GLY A 209 6.05 -14.67 8.64
CA GLY A 209 5.18 -13.52 8.84
C GLY A 209 4.90 -12.62 7.64
N SER A 210 5.03 -11.29 7.81
CA SER A 210 4.72 -10.32 6.75
C SER A 210 5.58 -10.50 5.48
N PHE A 211 6.81 -10.99 5.63
CA PHE A 211 7.68 -11.32 4.51
C PHE A 211 7.17 -12.56 3.77
N GLN A 212 6.82 -13.63 4.49
CA GLN A 212 6.17 -14.80 3.90
C GLN A 212 4.87 -14.44 3.19
N ALA A 213 4.05 -13.56 3.79
CA ALA A 213 2.83 -13.06 3.16
C ALA A 213 3.11 -12.38 1.82
N THR A 214 4.19 -11.58 1.75
CA THR A 214 4.63 -10.93 0.52
C THR A 214 5.14 -11.94 -0.51
N ASP A 215 5.95 -12.92 -0.10
CA ASP A 215 6.46 -13.98 -0.97
C ASP A 215 5.34 -14.86 -1.53
N THR A 216 4.33 -15.17 -0.72
CA THR A 216 3.12 -15.87 -1.17
C THR A 216 2.35 -15.06 -2.20
N LEU A 217 2.10 -13.76 -1.95
CA LEU A 217 1.41 -12.91 -2.92
C LEU A 217 2.17 -12.83 -4.25
N ASN A 218 3.49 -12.65 -4.19
CA ASN A 218 4.35 -12.61 -5.36
C ASN A 218 4.35 -13.95 -6.11
N GLY A 219 4.47 -15.07 -5.41
CA GLY A 219 4.39 -16.41 -6.01
C GLY A 219 3.06 -16.64 -6.71
N LYS A 220 1.96 -16.24 -6.07
CA LYS A 220 0.61 -16.37 -6.62
C LYS A 220 0.39 -15.50 -7.85
N LEU A 221 0.85 -14.25 -7.83
CA LEU A 221 0.71 -13.31 -8.95
C LEU A 221 1.61 -13.68 -10.14
N LEU A 222 2.84 -14.15 -9.90
CA LEU A 222 3.82 -14.40 -10.95
C LEU A 222 3.68 -15.79 -11.59
N CYS A 223 3.47 -16.83 -10.78
CA CYS A 223 3.55 -18.21 -11.26
C CYS A 223 2.47 -19.16 -10.68
N GLY A 224 1.63 -18.68 -9.76
CA GLY A 224 0.57 -19.46 -9.10
C GLY A 224 1.03 -20.28 -7.89
N CYS A 225 2.32 -20.21 -7.52
CA CYS A 225 2.88 -20.96 -6.39
C CYS A 225 2.60 -20.28 -5.04
N ASP A 226 2.72 -21.04 -3.95
CA ASP A 226 2.53 -20.53 -2.58
C ASP A 226 3.74 -19.72 -2.07
N ASP A 227 4.83 -19.70 -2.83
CA ASP A 227 6.07 -18.98 -2.54
C ASP A 227 6.70 -18.55 -3.88
N VAL A 228 7.19 -17.31 -3.95
CA VAL A 228 7.91 -16.78 -5.12
C VAL A 228 9.20 -17.52 -5.42
N HIS A 229 9.87 -18.07 -4.40
CA HIS A 229 11.10 -18.85 -4.56
C HIS A 229 10.86 -20.20 -5.23
N ALA A 230 9.62 -20.69 -5.24
CA ALA A 230 9.21 -21.88 -5.97
C ALA A 230 8.94 -21.63 -7.47
N CYS A 231 8.90 -20.37 -7.92
CA CYS A 231 8.65 -20.04 -9.32
C CYS A 231 9.82 -20.46 -10.22
N VAL A 232 9.55 -21.29 -11.23
CA VAL A 232 10.55 -21.64 -12.26
C VAL A 232 10.75 -20.48 -13.24
N PRO A 233 11.99 -19.97 -13.43
CA PRO A 233 12.26 -18.89 -14.37
C PRO A 233 11.80 -19.22 -15.79
N GLY A 234 11.02 -18.31 -16.40
CA GLY A 234 10.51 -18.46 -17.77
C GLY A 234 9.32 -19.40 -17.93
N SER A 235 8.75 -19.93 -16.85
CA SER A 235 7.52 -20.72 -16.89
C SER A 235 6.27 -19.81 -16.84
N THR A 236 5.29 -20.10 -17.68
CA THR A 236 3.93 -19.54 -17.57
C THR A 236 3.07 -20.52 -16.78
N SER A 237 2.80 -20.17 -15.51
CA SER A 237 1.88 -20.79 -14.55
C SER A 237 2.04 -22.30 -14.22
N GLY A 238 2.10 -22.61 -12.92
CA GLY A 238 1.89 -23.95 -12.38
C GLY A 238 3.12 -24.86 -12.26
N ALA A 239 4.30 -24.42 -12.73
CA ALA A 239 5.55 -25.12 -12.46
C ALA A 239 6.17 -24.61 -11.15
N CYS A 240 5.76 -25.22 -10.03
CA CYS A 240 6.33 -24.95 -8.71
C CYS A 240 7.39 -26.00 -8.38
N THR A 241 8.60 -25.57 -8.05
CA THR A 241 9.63 -26.46 -7.48
C THR A 241 9.62 -26.38 -5.96
N PRO A 242 9.84 -27.51 -5.25
CA PRO A 242 9.99 -27.51 -3.80
C PRO A 242 11.16 -26.66 -3.31
#